data_AF-A0A7G9WDX2-F1
#
_entry.id   AF-A0A7G9WDX2-F1
#
_cell.length_a   1.000
_cell.length_b   1.000
_cell.length_c   1.000
_cell.angle_alpha   90.00
_cell.angle_beta   90.00
_cell.angle_gamma   90.00
#
_symmetry.space_group_name_H-M   'P 1'
#
loop_
_entity.id
_entity.type
_entity.pdbx_description
1 polymer ?
#
loop_
_entity_poly.entity_id
_entity_poly.type
_entity_poly.pdbx_seq_one_letter_code
_entity_poly.pdbx_strand_id
1 'polypeptide(L)'
;MAENKTKNRAFLVRFTDEELQLVKRNMGIVGIQNREAYIRKMSIDGFIIKKNYGLLRQILYEIRKLGVNVNQLAHIANTYSEVNGQDIKNLMNGVHQILELQSKYFLL
;
A
#
# COMPACT_ATOMS: atom_id res chain seq x y z
N MET A 1 -36.68 7.71 39.83
CA MET A 1 -35.25 7.54 39.45
C MET A 1 -35.21 7.07 38.02
N ALA A 2 -35.00 7.97 37.06
CA ALA A 2 -34.84 7.59 35.66
C ALA A 2 -33.37 7.23 35.45
N GLU A 3 -33.10 5.95 35.20
CA GLU A 3 -31.76 5.44 34.97
C GLU A 3 -31.20 6.11 33.71
N ASN A 4 -30.17 6.93 33.91
CA ASN A 4 -29.56 7.74 32.87
C ASN A 4 -28.89 6.79 31.87
N LYS A 5 -29.55 6.43 30.76
CA LYS A 5 -28.94 5.66 29.66
C LYS A 5 -27.77 6.50 29.12
N THR A 6 -26.56 6.18 29.57
CA THR A 6 -25.30 6.85 29.22
C THR A 6 -24.97 6.84 27.72
N LYS A 7 -25.75 6.11 26.90
CA LYS A 7 -25.63 6.02 25.44
C LYS A 7 -26.95 6.47 24.79
N ASN A 8 -27.17 7.78 24.71
CA ASN A 8 -28.43 8.38 24.22
C ASN A 8 -28.37 8.91 22.77
N ARG A 9 -27.19 8.95 22.15
CA ARG A 9 -27.01 9.41 20.76
C ARG A 9 -26.87 8.23 19.80
N ALA A 10 -27.71 8.22 18.77
CA ALA A 10 -27.68 7.24 17.68
C ALA A 10 -26.97 7.81 16.45
N PHE A 11 -26.35 6.92 15.68
CA PHE A 11 -25.71 7.22 14.40
C PHE A 11 -26.01 6.05 13.44
N LEU A 12 -26.47 6.37 12.24
CA LEU A 12 -26.84 5.40 11.22
C LEU A 12 -25.64 5.10 10.32
N VAL A 13 -25.27 3.83 10.19
CA VAL A 13 -24.31 3.34 9.20
C VAL A 13 -25.04 2.43 8.23
N ARG A 14 -24.86 2.67 6.93
CA ARG A 14 -25.36 1.80 5.86
C ARG A 14 -24.22 0.90 5.39
N PHE A 15 -24.55 -0.35 5.12
CA PHE A 15 -23.63 -1.36 4.60
C PHE A 15 -24.29 -2.06 3.42
N THR A 16 -23.49 -2.53 2.46
CA THR A 16 -23.94 -3.57 1.53
C THR A 16 -24.02 -4.92 2.24
N ASP A 17 -24.62 -5.91 1.59
CA ASP A 17 -24.69 -7.26 2.15
C ASP A 17 -23.30 -7.88 2.32
N GLU A 18 -22.39 -7.65 1.38
CA GLU A 18 -21.01 -8.13 1.43
C GLU A 18 -20.24 -7.51 2.61
N GLU A 19 -20.38 -6.20 2.81
CA GLU A 19 -19.78 -5.49 3.94
C GLU A 19 -20.31 -6.03 5.27
N LEU A 20 -21.61 -6.34 5.35
CA LEU A 20 -22.21 -6.89 6.55
C LEU A 20 -21.72 -8.31 6.86
N GLN A 21 -21.48 -9.14 5.83
CA GLN A 21 -20.86 -10.46 6.00
C GLN A 21 -19.44 -10.34 6.55
N LEU A 22 -18.67 -9.37 6.06
CA LEU A 22 -17.32 -9.11 6.57
C LEU A 22 -17.36 -8.66 8.04
N VAL A 23 -18.28 -7.77 8.41
CA VAL A 23 -18.48 -7.36 9.80
C VAL A 23 -18.82 -8.57 10.69
N LYS A 24 -19.74 -9.44 10.27
CA LYS A 24 -20.10 -10.67 11.01
C LYS A 24 -18.91 -11.61 11.19
N ARG A 25 -18.10 -11.79 10.15
CA ARG A 25 -16.88 -12.61 10.23
C ARG A 25 -15.90 -12.05 11.25
N ASN A 26 -15.63 -10.75 11.19
CA ASN A 26 -14.71 -10.08 12.12
C ASN A 26 -15.24 -10.09 13.56
N MET A 27 -16.54 -9.93 13.75
CA MET A 27 -17.22 -10.13 15.03
C MET A 27 -16.95 -11.53 15.60
N GLY A 28 -17.03 -12.57 14.77
CA GLY A 28 -16.70 -13.94 15.16
C GLY A 28 -15.24 -14.13 15.58
N ILE A 29 -14.29 -13.54 14.83
CA ILE A 29 -12.85 -13.61 15.13
C ILE A 29 -12.53 -13.01 16.50
N VAL A 30 -13.17 -11.88 16.85
CA VAL A 30 -12.91 -11.15 18.10
C VAL A 30 -13.86 -11.58 19.24
N GLY A 31 -14.80 -12.51 18.97
CA GLY A 31 -15.74 -13.02 19.96
C GLY A 31 -16.84 -12.04 20.40
N ILE A 32 -17.12 -10.99 19.61
CA ILE A 32 -18.15 -9.99 19.95
C ILE A 32 -19.44 -10.32 19.21
N GLN A 33 -20.48 -10.73 19.94
CA GLN A 33 -21.78 -11.07 19.33
C GLN A 33 -22.69 -9.86 19.08
N ASN A 34 -22.57 -8.81 19.89
CA ASN A 34 -23.39 -7.61 19.73
C ASN A 34 -22.78 -6.67 18.68
N ARG A 35 -23.51 -6.46 17.58
CA ARG A 35 -23.07 -5.61 16.46
C ARG A 35 -22.80 -4.17 16.87
N GLU A 36 -23.65 -3.55 17.69
CA GLU A 36 -23.42 -2.18 18.15
C GLU A 36 -22.19 -2.07 19.05
N ALA A 37 -21.96 -3.08 19.90
CA ALA A 37 -20.76 -3.14 20.73
C ALA A 37 -19.50 -3.28 19.85
N TYR A 38 -19.55 -4.15 18.84
CA TYR A 38 -18.46 -4.34 17.89
C TYR A 38 -18.16 -3.06 17.10
N ILE A 39 -19.16 -2.45 16.47
CA ILE A 39 -18.98 -1.22 15.69
C ILE A 39 -18.45 -0.10 16.58
N ARG A 40 -19.01 0.08 17.79
CA ARG A 40 -18.51 1.10 18.74
C ARG A 40 -17.06 0.83 19.15
N LYS A 41 -16.71 -0.42 19.46
CA LYS A 41 -15.34 -0.81 19.83
C LYS A 41 -14.38 -0.50 18.68
N MET A 42 -14.72 -0.86 17.46
CA MET A 42 -13.89 -0.60 16.28
C MET A 42 -13.80 0.88 15.91
N SER A 43 -14.87 1.67 16.12
CA SER A 43 -14.85 3.11 15.86
C SER A 43 -14.03 3.91 16.88
N ILE A 44 -13.82 3.37 18.09
CA ILE A 44 -13.08 4.06 19.17
C ILE A 44 -11.66 3.50 19.29
N ASP A 45 -11.53 2.18 19.40
CA ASP A 45 -10.27 1.49 19.72
C ASP A 45 -9.64 0.79 18.50
N GLY A 46 -10.33 0.80 17.36
CA GLY A 46 -9.82 0.14 16.16
C GLY A 46 -8.56 0.80 15.62
N PHE A 47 -7.60 -0.01 15.19
CA PHE A 47 -6.41 0.48 14.51
C PHE A 47 -6.72 0.84 13.06
N ILE A 48 -6.35 2.06 12.65
CA ILE A 48 -6.38 2.47 11.25
C ILE A 48 -5.01 2.20 10.64
N ILE A 49 -4.91 1.16 9.82
CA ILE A 49 -3.68 0.86 9.08
C ILE A 49 -3.66 1.72 7.82
N LYS A 50 -2.94 2.84 7.86
CA LYS A 50 -2.66 3.64 6.67
C LYS A 50 -1.48 3.03 5.92
N LYS A 51 -1.78 2.29 4.83
CA LYS A 51 -0.74 1.76 3.95
C LYS A 51 -0.07 2.90 3.19
N ASN A 52 1.19 3.21 3.51
CA ASN A 52 1.99 4.19 2.77
C ASN A 52 2.82 3.47 1.70
N TYR A 53 2.45 3.62 0.43
CA TYR A 53 3.16 3.05 -0.71
C TYR A 53 4.14 4.04 -1.36
N GLY A 54 4.52 5.13 -0.69
CA GLY A 54 5.40 6.15 -1.26
C GLY A 54 6.73 5.58 -1.73
N LEU A 55 7.39 4.76 -0.89
CA LEU A 55 8.68 4.16 -1.22
C LEU A 55 8.56 3.12 -2.36
N LEU A 56 7.49 2.31 -2.36
CA LEU A 56 7.22 1.38 -3.45
C LEU A 56 7.02 2.10 -4.79
N ARG A 57 6.31 3.24 -4.79
CA ARG A 57 6.14 4.08 -5.99
C ARG A 57 7.46 4.64 -6.51
N GLN A 58 8.36 5.03 -5.62
CA GLN A 58 9.71 5.51 -5.99
C GLN A 58 10.54 4.39 -6.62
N ILE A 59 10.52 3.18 -6.04
CA ILE A 59 11.19 2.01 -6.60
C ILE A 59 10.67 1.70 -8.01
N LEU A 60 9.35 1.67 -8.21
CA LEU A 60 8.74 1.43 -9.53
C LEU A 60 9.12 2.50 -10.55
N TYR A 61 9.27 3.76 -10.12
CA TYR A 61 9.68 4.85 -10.99
C TYR A 61 11.12 4.68 -11.48
N GLU A 62 12.06 4.31 -10.60
CA GLU A 62 13.45 4.07 -11.00
C GLU A 62 13.59 2.81 -11.87
N ILE A 63 12.84 1.74 -11.59
CA ILE A 63 12.74 0.56 -12.48
C ILE A 63 12.28 0.98 -13.88
N ARG A 64 11.28 1.86 -13.99
CA ARG A 64 10.77 2.33 -15.28
C ARG A 64 11.82 3.10 -16.06
N LYS A 65 12.61 3.98 -15.40
CA LYS A 65 13.72 4.68 -16.06
C LYS A 65 14.77 3.72 -16.60
N LEU A 66 15.12 2.69 -15.83
CA LEU A 66 16.02 1.66 -16.33
C LEU A 66 15.47 0.96 -17.56
N GLY A 67 14.20 0.55 -17.55
CA GLY A 67 13.56 -0.07 -18.71
C GLY A 67 13.65 0.81 -19.97
N VAL A 68 13.47 2.13 -19.82
CA VAL A 68 13.65 3.08 -20.93
C VAL A 68 15.09 3.13 -21.41
N ASN A 69 16.07 3.20 -20.50
CA ASN A 69 17.49 3.24 -20.87
C ASN A 69 17.97 1.93 -21.51
N VAL A 70 17.53 0.77 -21.02
CA VAL A 70 17.79 -0.55 -21.65
C VAL A 70 17.23 -0.58 -23.07
N ASN A 71 16.01 -0.08 -23.27
CA ASN A 71 15.37 -0.08 -24.59
C ASN A 71 16.09 0.84 -25.58
N GLN A 72 16.60 1.98 -25.11
CA GLN A 72 17.44 2.87 -25.92
C GLN A 72 18.76 2.19 -26.32
N LEU A 73 19.41 1.52 -25.37
CA LEU A 73 20.62 0.74 -25.63
C LEU A 73 20.38 -0.39 -26.63
N ALA A 74 19.27 -1.11 -26.52
CA ALA A 74 18.89 -2.15 -27.46
C ALA A 74 18.65 -1.57 -28.87
N HIS A 75 17.99 -0.41 -28.97
CA HIS A 75 17.83 0.28 -30.25
C HIS A 75 19.18 0.68 -30.86
N ILE A 76 20.09 1.28 -30.09
CA ILE A 76 21.42 1.69 -30.58
C ILE A 76 22.24 0.47 -31.01
N ALA A 77 22.27 -0.60 -30.22
CA ALA A 77 22.96 -1.85 -30.56
C ALA A 77 22.43 -2.46 -31.85
N ASN A 78 21.10 -2.50 -32.03
CA ASN A 78 20.46 -3.01 -33.24
C ASN A 78 20.68 -2.12 -34.47
N THR A 79 20.95 -0.83 -34.29
CA THR A 79 21.06 0.13 -35.40
C THR A 79 22.52 0.38 -35.81
N TYR A 80 23.46 0.38 -34.85
CA TYR A 80 24.84 0.83 -35.06
C TYR A 80 25.90 -0.20 -34.67
N SER A 81 25.55 -1.37 -34.15
CA SER A 81 26.45 -2.45 -33.69
C SER A 81 27.43 -2.07 -32.56
N GLU A 82 27.61 -0.79 -32.23
CA GLU A 82 28.43 -0.30 -31.12
C GLU A 82 27.59 0.45 -30.08
N VAL A 83 27.80 0.09 -28.81
CA VAL A 83 27.16 0.70 -27.65
C VAL A 83 28.16 1.62 -26.94
N ASN A 84 27.78 2.89 -26.72
CA ASN A 84 28.63 3.87 -26.04
C ASN A 84 28.72 3.57 -24.53
N GLY A 85 29.93 3.65 -23.95
CA GLY A 85 30.17 3.44 -22.52
C GLY A 85 29.42 4.41 -21.60
N GLN A 86 29.03 5.60 -22.09
CA GLN A 86 28.20 6.53 -21.34
C GLN A 86 26.80 5.99 -21.06
N ASP A 87 26.20 5.27 -22.01
CA ASP A 87 24.88 4.68 -21.85
C ASP A 87 24.91 3.50 -20.87
N ILE A 88 25.99 2.71 -20.90
CA ILE A 88 26.25 1.65 -19.90
C ILE A 88 26.39 2.26 -18.50
N LYS A 89 27.10 3.38 -18.36
CA LYS A 89 27.26 4.09 -17.09
C LYS A 89 25.93 4.61 -16.54
N ASN A 90 25.07 5.16 -17.41
CA ASN A 90 23.73 5.60 -17.04
C ASN A 90 22.85 4.43 -16.57
N LEU A 91 22.99 3.26 -17.20
CA LEU A 91 22.31 2.04 -16.77
C LEU A 91 22.76 1.60 -15.36
N MET A 92 24.08 1.53 -15.14
CA MET A 92 24.65 1.13 -13.84
C MET A 92 24.18 2.06 -12.72
N ASN A 93 24.13 3.37 -12.96
CA ASN A 93 23.64 4.34 -11.98
C ASN A 93 22.18 4.09 -11.57
N GLY A 94 21.29 3.76 -12.52
CA GLY A 94 19.90 3.46 -12.19
C GLY A 94 19.76 2.13 -11.42
N VAL A 95 20.62 1.13 -11.70
CA VAL A 95 20.67 -0.12 -10.92
C VAL A 95 21.07 0.16 -9.47
N HIS A 96 22.09 1.00 -9.26
CA HIS A 96 22.51 1.40 -7.91
C HIS A 96 21.38 2.12 -7.13
N GLN A 97 20.64 3.02 -7.78
CA GLN A 97 19.51 3.71 -7.14
C GLN A 97 18.39 2.76 -6.72
N ILE A 98 18.09 1.73 -7.53
CA ILE A 98 17.10 0.71 -7.15
C ILE A 98 17.59 -0.12 -5.96
N LEU A 99 18.86 -0.55 -5.96
CA LEU A 99 19.43 -1.32 -4.86
C LEU A 99 19.41 -0.54 -3.53
N GLU A 100 19.68 0.76 -3.57
CA GLU A 100 19.57 1.63 -2.39
C GLU A 100 18.12 1.77 -1.90
N LEU A 101 17.17 1.98 -2.81
CA LEU A 101 15.75 2.10 -2.44
C LEU A 101 15.18 0.78 -1.91
N GLN A 102 15.56 -0.37 -2.49
CA GLN A 102 15.20 -1.68 -1.97
C GLN A 102 15.77 -1.92 -0.58
N SER A 103 17.05 -1.59 -0.36
CA SER A 103 17.68 -1.72 0.96
C SER A 103 16.95 -0.89 2.01
N LYS A 104 16.53 0.33 1.68
CA LYS A 104 15.71 1.19 2.56
C LYS A 104 14.32 0.60 2.83
N TYR A 105 13.71 -0.07 1.85
CA TYR A 105 12.38 -0.67 2.00
C TYR A 105 12.40 -1.90 2.92
N PHE A 106 13.44 -2.73 2.86
CA PHE A 106 13.57 -3.94 3.70
C PHE A 106 14.05 -3.66 5.14
N LEU A 107 14.55 -2.46 5.43
CA LEU A 107 15.01 -2.04 6.77
C LEU A 107 13.95 -1.29 7.58
N LEU A 108 12.72 -1.15 7.06
CA LEU A 108 11.55 -0.58 7.72
C LEU A 108 10.54 -1.67 8.10
#